data_AF-A0A7C6KEA3-F1
#
_entry.id   AF-A0A7C6KEA3-F1
#
_cell.length_a   1.000
_cell.length_b   1.000
_cell.length_c   1.000
_cell.angle_alpha   90.00
_cell.angle_beta   90.00
_cell.angle_gamma   90.00
#
_symmetry.space_group_name_H-M   'P 1'
#
loop_
_entity.id
_entity.type
_entity.pdbx_description
1 polymer ?
#
loop_
_entity_poly.entity_id
_entity_poly.type
_entity_poly.pdbx_seq_one_letter_code
_entity_poly.pdbx_strand_id
1 'polypeptide(L)'
;MIHHWALTAIGFAGAAVLGVLDFLDRTQPRPHQFICTRTRLIADLEGLVGKNKVDEALAQLIKLGWVVRREETVWGQRNLQTRHHYALCPDTVAEFLVGEGISGVPEPGRHL
;
A
#
# COMPACT_ATOMS: atom_id res chain seq x y z
N MET A 1 -14.52 -4.40 0.79
CA MET A 1 -14.57 -3.67 2.07
C MET A 1 -13.40 -2.69 2.18
N ILE A 2 -12.14 -3.15 2.12
CA ILE A 2 -10.92 -2.29 2.09
C ILE A 2 -10.99 -1.17 1.04
N HIS A 3 -11.37 -1.47 -0.21
CA HIS A 3 -11.40 -0.45 -1.27
C HIS A 3 -12.43 0.67 -1.04
N HIS A 4 -13.59 0.33 -0.47
CA HIS A 4 -14.63 1.33 -0.20
C HIS A 4 -14.23 2.25 0.96
N TRP A 5 -13.65 1.68 2.02
CA TRP A 5 -13.02 2.46 3.09
C TRP A 5 -11.86 3.31 2.56
N ALA A 6 -10.98 2.73 1.74
CA ALA A 6 -9.81 3.43 1.23
C ALA A 6 -10.24 4.66 0.40
N LEU A 7 -11.27 4.53 -0.42
CA LEU A 7 -11.82 5.65 -1.18
C LEU A 7 -12.33 6.78 -0.28
N THR A 8 -12.98 6.45 0.84
CA THR A 8 -13.54 7.46 1.75
C THR A 8 -12.51 8.04 2.73
N ALA A 9 -11.56 7.25 3.22
CA ALA A 9 -10.62 7.66 4.27
C ALA A 9 -9.31 8.27 3.73
N ILE A 10 -8.82 7.78 2.59
CA ILE A 10 -7.52 8.16 2.01
C ILE A 10 -7.62 8.61 0.55
N GLY A 11 -8.83 8.62 -0.02
CA GLY A 11 -9.10 9.10 -1.36
C GLY A 11 -8.68 8.11 -2.46
N PHE A 12 -8.97 8.49 -3.71
CA PHE A 12 -8.73 7.64 -4.89
C PHE A 12 -7.27 7.18 -5.03
N ALA A 13 -6.31 8.08 -4.83
CA ALA A 13 -4.90 7.75 -4.94
C ALA A 13 -4.48 6.69 -3.91
N GLY A 14 -4.91 6.82 -2.65
CA GLY A 14 -4.67 5.84 -1.61
C GLY A 14 -5.29 4.48 -1.91
N ALA A 15 -6.56 4.48 -2.36
CA ALA A 15 -7.26 3.26 -2.75
C ALA A 15 -6.59 2.55 -3.95
N ALA A 16 -6.11 3.30 -4.93
CA ALA A 16 -5.44 2.77 -6.10
C ALA A 16 -4.08 2.14 -5.74
N VAL A 17 -3.28 2.83 -4.91
CA VAL A 17 -2.00 2.28 -4.41
C VAL A 17 -2.23 1.01 -3.59
N LEU A 18 -3.20 1.02 -2.67
CA LEU A 18 -3.55 -0.19 -1.91
C LEU A 18 -4.00 -1.32 -2.82
N GLY A 19 -4.79 -1.03 -3.85
CA GLY A 19 -5.27 -2.05 -4.78
C GLY A 19 -4.16 -2.69 -5.60
N VAL A 20 -3.16 -1.92 -6.05
CA VAL A 20 -1.99 -2.49 -6.71
C VAL A 20 -1.19 -3.38 -5.74
N LEU A 21 -0.97 -2.94 -4.51
CA LEU A 21 -0.23 -3.71 -3.51
C LEU A 21 -0.96 -5.01 -3.12
N ASP A 22 -2.28 -4.96 -2.90
CA ASP A 22 -3.12 -6.13 -2.62
C ASP A 22 -3.14 -7.12 -3.79
N PHE A 23 -3.26 -6.62 -5.03
CA PHE A 23 -3.17 -7.47 -6.21
C PHE A 23 -1.81 -8.18 -6.26
N LEU A 24 -0.71 -7.44 -6.14
CA LEU A 24 0.64 -8.01 -6.21
C LEU A 24 0.87 -9.03 -5.09
N ASP A 25 0.43 -8.76 -3.87
CA ASP A 25 0.56 -9.69 -2.73
C ASP A 25 -0.20 -11.00 -2.98
N ARG A 26 -1.44 -10.93 -3.50
CA ARG A 26 -2.25 -12.13 -3.83
C ARG A 26 -1.67 -12.97 -4.96
N THR A 27 -0.91 -12.38 -5.87
CA THR A 27 -0.27 -13.12 -6.97
C THR A 27 1.01 -13.85 -6.55
N GLN A 28 1.46 -13.70 -5.30
CA GLN A 28 2.69 -14.31 -4.82
C GLN A 28 2.46 -15.73 -4.28
N PRO A 29 3.43 -16.65 -4.45
CA PRO A 29 3.39 -17.97 -3.81
C PRO A 29 3.60 -17.91 -2.29
N ARG A 30 4.15 -16.80 -1.77
CA ARG A 30 4.28 -16.53 -0.34
C ARG A 30 3.81 -15.11 -0.05
N PRO A 31 2.87 -14.91 0.88
CA PRO A 31 2.41 -13.57 1.25
C PRO A 31 3.55 -12.76 1.89
N HIS A 32 3.42 -11.43 1.89
CA HIS A 32 4.28 -10.49 2.61
C HIS A 32 5.70 -10.27 2.05
N GLN A 33 5.88 -10.44 0.74
CA GLN A 33 7.14 -10.06 0.09
C GLN A 33 7.19 -8.55 -0.22
N PHE A 34 8.38 -7.95 -0.13
CA PHE A 34 8.64 -6.56 -0.52
C PHE A 34 8.68 -6.41 -2.05
N ILE A 35 7.50 -6.26 -2.64
CA ILE A 35 7.24 -6.57 -4.06
C ILE A 35 7.14 -5.37 -4.97
N CYS A 36 6.77 -4.21 -4.44
CA CYS A 36 6.52 -3.06 -5.30
C CYS A 36 7.54 -1.96 -5.05
N THR A 37 8.21 -1.50 -6.09
CA THR A 37 9.03 -0.30 -6.03
C THR A 37 8.19 0.93 -6.32
N ARG A 38 8.65 2.10 -5.89
CA ARG A 38 8.05 3.39 -6.26
C ARG A 38 7.86 3.50 -7.78
N THR A 39 8.89 3.13 -8.55
CA THR A 39 8.87 3.18 -10.01
C THR A 39 7.78 2.29 -10.60
N ARG A 40 7.61 1.08 -10.05
CA ARG A 40 6.56 0.16 -10.49
C ARG A 40 5.16 0.70 -10.19
N LEU A 41 4.92 1.25 -8.99
CA LEU A 41 3.63 1.87 -8.64
C LEU A 41 3.27 3.01 -9.59
N ILE A 42 4.22 3.86 -9.92
CA ILE A 42 4.00 4.97 -10.85
C ILE A 42 3.67 4.45 -12.25
N ALA A 43 4.36 3.42 -12.72
CA ALA A 43 4.10 2.80 -14.02
C ALA A 43 2.73 2.11 -14.06
N ASP A 44 2.37 1.36 -13.02
CA ASP A 44 1.09 0.62 -12.96
C ASP A 44 -0.12 1.56 -12.79
N LEU A 45 0.09 2.77 -12.28
CA LEU A 45 -0.94 3.79 -12.09
C LEU A 45 -0.87 4.93 -13.12
N GLU A 46 -0.05 4.78 -14.16
CA GLU A 46 0.11 5.79 -15.20
C GLU A 46 -1.24 6.08 -15.89
N GLY A 47 -1.54 7.37 -16.09
CA GLY A 47 -2.83 7.82 -16.64
C GLY A 47 -3.99 7.83 -15.64
N LEU A 48 -3.84 7.24 -14.44
CA LEU A 48 -4.87 7.22 -13.40
C LEU A 48 -4.49 8.08 -12.20
N VAL A 49 -3.25 7.99 -11.73
CA VAL A 49 -2.75 8.72 -10.56
C VAL A 49 -1.41 9.36 -10.90
N GLY A 50 -1.33 10.68 -10.79
CA GLY A 50 -0.07 11.40 -11.02
C GLY A 50 1.01 11.01 -10.01
N LYS A 51 2.28 10.98 -10.42
CA LYS A 51 3.43 10.57 -9.59
C LYS A 51 3.46 11.20 -8.19
N ASN A 52 3.14 12.49 -8.07
CA ASN A 52 3.14 13.20 -6.78
C ASN A 52 2.03 12.67 -5.86
N LYS A 53 0.88 12.30 -6.44
CA LYS A 53 -0.24 11.71 -5.69
C LYS A 53 0.05 10.28 -5.25
N VAL A 54 0.85 9.53 -6.01
CA VAL A 54 1.37 8.23 -5.57
C VAL A 54 2.28 8.41 -4.34
N ASP A 55 3.16 9.41 -4.36
CA ASP A 55 4.05 9.69 -3.23
C ASP A 55 3.29 10.13 -1.97
N GLU A 56 2.33 11.04 -2.11
CA GLU A 56 1.45 11.48 -1.03
C GLU A 56 0.66 10.30 -0.44
N ALA A 57 0.08 9.46 -1.30
CA ALA A 57 -0.67 8.28 -0.89
C ALA A 57 0.20 7.27 -0.13
N LEU A 58 1.42 6.99 -0.62
CA LEU A 58 2.37 6.11 0.06
C LEU A 58 2.75 6.66 1.43
N ALA A 59 3.05 7.96 1.53
CA ALA A 59 3.39 8.59 2.81
C ALA A 59 2.24 8.48 3.81
N GLN A 60 1.00 8.70 3.36
CA GLN A 60 -0.18 8.58 4.21
C GLN A 60 -0.44 7.13 4.65
N LEU A 61 -0.32 6.17 3.73
CA LEU A 61 -0.51 4.74 4.02
C LEU A 61 0.53 4.20 4.99
N ILE A 62 1.79 4.64 4.87
CA ILE A 62 2.86 4.30 5.82
C ILE A 62 2.55 4.90 7.19
N LYS A 63 2.14 6.18 7.25
CA LYS A 63 1.76 6.84 8.50
C LYS A 63 0.61 6.11 9.22
N LEU A 64 -0.34 5.58 8.46
CA LEU A 64 -1.48 4.83 8.98
C LEU A 64 -1.16 3.36 9.29
N GLY A 65 0.07 2.90 9.06
CA GLY A 65 0.49 1.52 9.31
C GLY A 65 0.04 0.50 8.27
N TRP A 66 -0.62 0.91 7.18
CA TRP A 66 -1.13 0.00 6.15
C TRP A 66 -0.06 -0.52 5.21
N VAL A 67 1.00 0.25 5.02
CA VAL A 67 2.10 -0.07 4.11
C VAL A 67 3.41 0.00 4.88
N VAL A 68 4.23 -1.04 4.73
CA VAL A 68 5.61 -1.06 5.24
C VAL A 68 6.58 -0.71 4.11
N ARG A 69 7.62 0.06 4.46
CA ARG A 69 8.72 0.43 3.55
C ARG A 69 10.00 -0.25 4.00
N ARG A 70 10.66 -0.94 3.07
CA ARG A 70 12.03 -1.44 3.24
C ARG A 70 12.97 -0.72 2.29
N GLU A 71 14.12 -0.35 2.83
CA GLU A 71 15.23 0.18 2.05
C GLU A 71 16.21 -0.94 1.73
N GLU A 72 16.61 -0.99 0.47
CA GLU A 72 17.66 -1.89 0.00
C GLU A 72 18.71 -1.07 -0.74
N THR A 73 19.95 -1.16 -0.29
CA THR A 73 21.08 -0.56 -0.99
C THR A 73 21.69 -1.62 -1.89
N VAL A 74 21.60 -1.41 -3.20
CA VAL A 74 22.15 -2.32 -4.21
C VAL A 74 23.27 -1.65 -4.98
N TRP A 75 24.26 -2.44 -5.42
CA TRP A 75 25.27 -1.94 -6.35
C TRP A 75 24.63 -1.81 -7.75
N GLY A 76 24.43 -0.59 -8.21
CA GLY A 76 23.99 -0.30 -9.57
C GLY A 76 25.14 -0.42 -10.58
N GLN A 77 24.87 -0.12 -11.85
CA GLN A 77 25.87 -0.24 -12.92
C GLN A 77 27.09 0.68 -12.73
N ARG A 78 26.94 1.80 -12.01
CA ARG A 78 28.00 2.81 -11.81
C ARG A 78 28.13 3.32 -10.38
N ASN A 79 27.12 3.09 -9.53
CA ASN A 79 27.05 3.64 -8.18
C ASN A 79 26.16 2.78 -7.27
N LEU A 80 26.30 2.95 -5.96
CA LEU A 80 25.32 2.47 -4.98
C LEU A 80 23.98 3.16 -5.24
N GLN A 81 22.91 2.37 -5.29
CA GLN A 81 21.55 2.83 -5.46
C GLN A 81 20.70 2.37 -4.28
N THR A 82 20.05 3.31 -3.61
CA THR A 82 19.02 2.99 -2.62
C THR A 82 17.70 2.79 -3.34
N ARG A 83 17.08 1.62 -3.11
CA ARG A 83 15.75 1.27 -3.61
C ARG A 83 14.79 1.14 -2.44
N HIS A 84 13.62 1.73 -2.60
CA HIS A 84 12.52 1.57 -1.66
C HIS A 84 11.56 0.53 -2.19
N HIS A 85 11.28 -0.46 -1.37
CA HIS A 85 10.30 -1.49 -1.62
C HIS A 85 9.14 -1.34 -0.63
N TYR A 86 7.93 -1.54 -1.12
CA TYR A 86 6.68 -1.40 -0.39
C TYR A 86 5.93 -2.72 -0.39
N ALA A 87 5.29 -3.02 0.74
CA ALA A 87 4.38 -4.15 0.93
C ALA A 87 3.24 -3.75 1.86
N LEU A 88 2.13 -4.51 1.83
CA LEU A 88 1.08 -4.37 2.83
C LEU A 88 1.59 -4.80 4.20
N CYS A 89 1.17 -4.09 5.24
CA CYS A 89 1.46 -4.48 6.62
C CYS A 89 0.61 -5.71 7.01
N PRO A 90 1.22 -6.86 7.34
CA PRO A 90 0.49 -8.09 7.67
C PRO A 90 -0.45 -7.90 8.86
N ASP A 91 0.03 -7.21 9.89
CA ASP A 91 -0.70 -7.04 11.15
C ASP A 91 -1.94 -6.18 10.95
N THR A 92 -1.80 -5.03 10.26
CA THR A 92 -2.93 -4.14 9.96
C THR A 92 -3.94 -4.80 9.02
N VAL A 93 -3.49 -5.63 8.06
CA VAL A 93 -4.41 -6.39 7.21
C VAL A 93 -5.15 -7.46 8.02
N ALA A 94 -4.46 -8.17 8.93
CA ALA A 94 -5.07 -9.17 9.78
C ALA A 94 -6.09 -8.55 10.75
N GLU A 95 -5.75 -7.45 11.41
CA GLU A 95 -6.68 -6.69 12.28
C GLU A 95 -7.94 -6.25 11.49
N PHE A 96 -7.77 -5.76 10.26
CA PHE A 96 -8.91 -5.39 9.40
C PHE A 96 -9.83 -6.58 9.14
N LEU A 97 -9.25 -7.73 8.79
CA LEU A 97 -10.00 -8.92 8.39
C LEU A 97 -10.71 -9.59 9.57
N VAL A 98 -10.14 -9.52 10.77
CA VAL A 98 -10.71 -10.11 11.98
C VAL A 98 -11.78 -9.19 12.61
N GLY A 99 -11.86 -7.92 12.20
CA GLY A 99 -12.88 -6.98 12.67
C GLY A 99 -12.60 -6.41 14.06
N GLU A 100 -11.40 -6.62 14.60
CA GLU A 100 -10.94 -5.86 15.75
C GLU A 100 -10.61 -4.45 15.25
N GLY A 101 -11.43 -3.49 15.63
CA GLY A 101 -11.45 -2.14 15.08
C GLY A 101 -10.05 -1.53 14.97
N ILE A 102 -9.58 -1.40 13.73
CA ILE A 102 -8.37 -0.63 13.45
C ILE A 102 -8.64 0.81 13.83
N SER A 103 -7.78 1.39 14.67
CA SER A 103 -7.81 2.82 14.96
C SER A 103 -7.76 3.63 13.66
N GLY A 104 -8.90 4.20 13.24
CA GLY A 104 -9.05 4.97 12.00
C GLY A 104 -9.86 4.33 10.87
N VAL A 105 -10.37 3.10 11.04
CA VAL A 105 -11.35 2.48 10.14
C VAL A 105 -12.71 2.50 10.82
N PRO A 106 -13.75 3.17 10.27
CA PRO A 106 -15.10 3.06 10.81
C PRO A 106 -15.56 1.60 10.72
N GLU A 107 -16.11 1.08 11.81
CA GLU A 107 -16.71 -0.26 11.85
C GLU A 107 -17.69 -0.40 10.67
N PRO A 108 -17.67 -1.52 9.93
CA PRO A 108 -18.69 -1.77 8.92
C PRO A 108 -20.03 -1.80 9.63
N GLY A 109 -20.88 -0.81 9.31
CA GLY A 109 -22.11 -0.51 10.04
C GLY A 109 -22.87 -1.76 10.45
N ARG A 110 -23.01 -1.95 11.77
CA ARG A 110 -24.17 -2.62 12.33
C ARG A 110 -25.39 -1.79 11.92
N HIS A 111 -25.99 -2.15 10.79
CA HIS A 111 -27.36 -1.76 10.50
C HIS A 111 -28.26 -2.39 11.57
N LEU A 112 -28.74 -1.56 12.49
CA LEU A 112 -30.02 -1.75 13.16
C LEU A 112 -31.04 -0.86 12.46
#